data_AF-A0A523GIT3-F1
#
_entry.id   AF-A0A523GIT3-F1
#
_cell.length_a   1.000
_cell.length_b   1.000
_cell.length_c   1.000
_cell.angle_alpha   90.00
_cell.angle_beta   90.00
_cell.angle_gamma   90.00
#
_symmetry.space_group_name_H-M   'P 1'
#
loop_
_entity.id
_entity.type
_entity.pdbx_description
1 polymer ?
#
loop_
_entity_poly.entity_id
_entity_poly.type
_entity_poly.pdbx_seq_one_letter_code
_entity_poly.pdbx_strand_id
1 'polypeptide(L)'
;MRDLFDKIYKDKGPLGKWAEVAEGYFVFPKLEGPISNRMKFNGKEVITWSVNDYLGLANHPEVRKVDAEAGAKYGSAYPMG
;
A
#
# COMPACT_ATOMS: atom_id res chain seq x y z
N MET A 1 -9.40 1.39 -35.56
CA MET A 1 -8.58 1.90 -34.45
C MET A 1 -8.53 0.80 -33.40
N ARG A 2 -7.37 0.23 -33.06
CA ARG A 2 -7.30 -0.79 -32.00
C ARG A 2 -7.27 -0.07 -30.67
N ASP A 3 -8.27 -0.32 -29.85
CA ASP A 3 -8.38 0.22 -28.51
C ASP A 3 -7.22 -0.32 -27.64
N LEU A 4 -6.65 0.56 -26.83
CA LEU A 4 -5.58 0.22 -25.89
C LEU A 4 -6.09 -0.80 -24.87
N PHE A 5 -7.34 -0.68 -24.42
CA PHE A 5 -7.92 -1.62 -23.48
C PHE A 5 -8.13 -3.00 -24.12
N ASP A 6 -8.62 -3.06 -25.35
CA ASP A 6 -8.72 -4.32 -26.12
C ASP A 6 -7.39 -5.07 -26.22
N LYS A 7 -6.28 -4.36 -26.40
CA LYS A 7 -4.93 -4.98 -26.43
C LYS A 7 -4.56 -5.56 -25.07
N ILE A 8 -4.81 -4.81 -23.99
CA ILE A 8 -4.47 -5.21 -22.61
C ILE A 8 -5.33 -6.40 -22.17
N TYR A 9 -6.61 -6.45 -22.53
CA TYR A 9 -7.49 -7.57 -22.18
C TYR A 9 -7.13 -8.86 -22.92
N LYS A 10 -6.69 -8.77 -24.19
CA LYS A 10 -6.34 -9.93 -25.00
C LYS A 10 -4.96 -10.52 -24.68
N ASP A 11 -4.00 -9.68 -24.32
CA ASP A 11 -2.64 -10.12 -24.01
C ASP A 11 -2.06 -9.34 -22.83
N LYS A 12 -2.19 -9.96 -21.65
CA LYS A 12 -1.64 -9.43 -20.39
C LYS A 12 -0.12 -9.66 -20.24
N GLY A 13 0.53 -10.21 -21.27
CA GLY A 13 1.97 -10.50 -21.26
C GLY A 13 2.38 -11.65 -20.32
N PRO A 14 3.69 -11.92 -20.19
CA PRO A 14 4.21 -13.08 -19.45
C PRO A 14 3.85 -13.09 -17.95
N LEU A 15 3.76 -11.91 -17.34
CA LEU A 15 3.38 -11.76 -15.92
C LEU A 15 1.86 -11.83 -15.73
N GLY A 16 1.08 -11.33 -16.68
CA GLY A 16 -0.38 -11.34 -16.62
C GLY A 16 -1.01 -12.72 -16.65
N LYS A 17 -0.27 -13.74 -17.11
CA LYS A 17 -0.66 -15.16 -17.03
C LYS A 17 -0.76 -15.67 -15.58
N TRP A 18 -0.05 -15.05 -14.65
CA TRP A 18 -0.04 -15.42 -13.23
C TRP A 18 -0.96 -14.53 -12.39
N ALA A 19 -1.47 -13.44 -12.96
CA ALA A 19 -2.34 -12.50 -12.24
C ALA A 19 -3.58 -13.19 -11.66
N GLU A 20 -4.25 -14.05 -12.42
CA GLU A 20 -5.46 -14.77 -11.94
C GLU A 20 -5.18 -15.69 -10.74
N VAL A 21 -3.98 -16.25 -10.64
CA VAL A 21 -3.60 -17.20 -9.57
C VAL A 21 -3.03 -16.47 -8.35
N ALA A 22 -2.36 -15.34 -8.57
CA ALA A 22 -1.44 -14.78 -7.60
C ALA A 22 -1.91 -13.41 -7.06
N GLU A 23 -2.69 -12.66 -7.85
CA GLU A 23 -3.13 -11.31 -7.50
C GLU A 23 -4.11 -11.30 -6.32
N GLY A 24 -3.96 -10.31 -5.44
CA GLY A 24 -4.87 -10.05 -4.32
C GLY A 24 -4.59 -10.83 -3.04
N TYR A 25 -4.41 -12.16 -3.09
CA TYR A 25 -4.19 -12.93 -1.86
C TYR A 25 -2.70 -13.12 -1.54
N PHE A 26 -1.92 -13.65 -2.50
CA PHE A 26 -0.52 -14.03 -2.26
C PHE A 26 0.49 -12.97 -2.69
N VAL A 27 0.19 -12.21 -3.75
CA VAL A 27 1.15 -11.25 -4.31
C VAL A 27 0.97 -9.85 -3.72
N PHE A 28 -0.25 -9.46 -3.32
CA PHE A 28 -0.53 -8.15 -2.74
C PHE A 28 -1.67 -8.20 -1.71
N PRO A 29 -1.46 -8.83 -0.54
CA PRO A 29 -2.46 -8.83 0.52
C PRO A 29 -2.77 -7.39 0.95
N LYS A 30 -4.05 -7.01 0.87
CA LYS A 30 -4.50 -5.67 1.25
C LYS A 30 -4.85 -5.67 2.74
N LEU A 31 -3.90 -5.20 3.54
CA LEU A 31 -4.16 -4.90 4.94
C LEU A 31 -4.91 -3.57 5.06
N GLU A 32 -5.91 -3.56 5.93
CA GLU A 32 -6.78 -2.42 6.18
C GLU A 32 -6.62 -1.92 7.62
N GLY A 33 -6.94 -0.64 7.83
CA GLY A 33 -6.85 0.02 9.12
C GLY A 33 -5.50 0.71 9.35
N PRO A 34 -5.30 1.29 10.55
CA PRO A 34 -4.03 1.91 10.90
C PRO A 34 -2.91 0.88 10.94
N ILE A 35 -1.69 1.30 10.60
CA ILE A 35 -0.49 0.47 10.71
C ILE A 35 -0.31 0.06 12.17
N SER A 36 -0.19 -1.25 12.41
CA SER A 36 0.00 -1.81 13.75
C SER A 36 0.44 -3.28 13.66
N ASN A 37 0.78 -3.87 14.81
CA ASN A 37 1.00 -5.32 14.94
C ASN A 37 -0.29 -6.14 14.76
N ARG A 38 -1.46 -5.50 14.77
CA ARG A 38 -2.77 -6.08 14.44
C ARG A 38 -3.49 -5.22 13.41
N MET A 39 -3.83 -5.80 12.27
CA MET A 39 -4.52 -5.13 11.18
C MET A 39 -5.67 -6.00 10.66
N LYS A 40 -6.48 -5.48 9.74
CA LYS A 40 -7.55 -6.27 9.10
C LYS A 40 -7.08 -6.80 7.76
N PHE A 41 -7.36 -8.07 7.49
CA PHE A 41 -7.18 -8.71 6.19
C PHE A 41 -8.49 -9.40 5.81
N ASN A 42 -9.10 -8.99 4.68
CA ASN A 42 -10.42 -9.48 4.25
C ASN A 42 -11.48 -9.41 5.37
N GLY A 43 -11.55 -8.27 6.06
CA GLY A 43 -12.48 -8.03 7.16
C GLY A 43 -12.17 -8.75 8.48
N LYS A 44 -11.12 -9.58 8.54
CA LYS A 44 -10.72 -10.31 9.75
C LYS A 44 -9.51 -9.68 10.40
N GLU A 45 -9.49 -9.57 11.73
CA GLU A 45 -8.29 -9.15 12.45
C GLU A 45 -7.21 -10.24 12.38
N VAL A 46 -5.98 -9.83 12.05
CA VAL A 46 -4.80 -10.71 11.94
C VAL A 46 -3.60 -10.08 12.65
N ILE A 47 -2.65 -10.91 13.09
CA ILE A 47 -1.33 -10.44 13.54
C ILE A 47 -0.46 -10.19 12.32
N THR A 48 0.15 -9.01 12.26
CA THR A 48 0.96 -8.57 11.12
C THR A 48 2.45 -8.79 11.40
N TRP A 49 3.05 -9.72 10.67
CA TRP A 49 4.50 -10.02 10.75
C TRP A 49 5.31 -9.45 9.57
N SER A 50 4.63 -8.86 8.59
CA SER A 50 5.21 -8.42 7.32
C SER A 50 5.52 -6.91 7.27
N VAL A 51 5.24 -6.17 8.35
CA VAL A 51 5.46 -4.72 8.41
C VAL A 51 6.74 -4.43 9.20
N ASN A 52 7.59 -3.55 8.66
CA ASN A 52 8.87 -3.15 9.26
C ASN A 52 8.71 -2.07 10.35
N ASP A 53 7.63 -2.11 11.12
CA ASP A 53 7.33 -1.15 12.20
C ASP A 53 7.78 -1.72 13.56
N TYR A 54 9.08 -2.01 13.67
CA TYR A 54 9.65 -2.74 14.81
C TYR A 54 9.43 -2.04 16.17
N LEU A 55 9.35 -0.72 16.15
CA LEU A 55 9.18 0.12 17.35
C LEU A 55 7.73 0.59 17.55
N GLY A 56 6.81 0.26 16.65
CA GLY A 56 5.42 0.73 16.73
C GLY A 56 5.27 2.24 16.49
N LEU A 57 6.22 2.86 15.79
CA LEU A 57 6.25 4.31 15.60
C LEU A 57 5.41 4.77 14.40
N ALA A 58 5.11 3.88 13.45
CA ALA A 58 4.41 4.24 12.21
C ALA A 58 3.02 4.83 12.46
N ASN A 59 2.37 4.50 13.58
CA ASN A 59 1.07 5.06 13.96
C ASN A 59 1.09 5.75 15.35
N HIS A 60 2.27 6.08 15.88
CA HIS A 60 2.38 6.73 17.18
C HIS A 60 1.77 8.15 17.16
N PRO A 61 0.94 8.54 18.15
CA PRO A 61 0.22 9.82 18.12
C PRO A 61 1.12 11.05 17.97
N GLU A 62 2.27 11.06 18.65
CA GLU A 62 3.22 12.19 18.59
C GLU A 62 3.89 12.31 17.22
N VAL A 63 4.24 11.18 16.59
CA VAL A 63 4.84 11.17 15.24
C VAL A 63 3.82 11.73 14.24
N ARG A 64 2.58 11.25 14.30
CA ARG A 64 1.50 11.74 13.43
C ARG A 64 1.20 13.22 13.61
N LYS A 65 1.26 13.71 14.85
CA LYS A 65 1.09 15.14 15.13
C LYS A 65 2.19 15.96 14.48
N VAL A 66 3.46 15.56 14.65
CA VAL A 66 4.61 16.27 14.07
C VAL A 66 4.57 16.22 12.54
N ASP A 67 4.18 15.10 11.93
CA ASP A 67 4.02 14.99 10.47
C ASP A 67 3.00 16.01 9.92
N ALA A 68 1.86 16.14 10.59
CA ALA A 68 0.82 17.10 10.20
C ALA A 68 1.30 18.56 10.34
N GLU A 69 1.96 18.88 11.45
CA GLU A 69 2.52 20.21 11.70
C GLU A 69 3.62 20.56 10.67
N ALA A 70 4.50 19.61 10.36
CA ALA A 70 5.55 19.78 9.36
C ALA A 70 4.97 19.99 7.96
N GLY A 71 3.94 19.23 7.59
CA GLY A 71 3.23 19.40 6.32
C GLY A 71 2.64 20.80 6.16
N ALA A 72 2.01 21.34 7.21
CA ALA A 72 1.47 22.70 7.21
C ALA A 72 2.57 23.78 7.17
N LYS A 73 3.69 23.56 7.86
CA LYS A 73 4.77 24.54 7.99
C LYS A 73 5.65 24.63 6.75
N TYR A 74 5.96 23.50 6.13
CA TYR A 74 6.98 23.44 5.07
C TYR A 74 6.44 23.02 3.70
N GLY A 75 5.20 22.51 3.63
CA GLY A 75 4.65 21.95 2.40
C GLY A 75 5.33 20.64 1.99
N SER A 76 4.83 20.05 0.90
CA SER A 76 5.30 18.73 0.42
C SER A 76 6.23 18.80 -0.80
N ALA A 77 6.36 19.97 -1.43
CA ALA A 77 7.16 20.16 -2.64
C ALA A 77 8.36 21.04 -2.34
N TYR A 78 9.54 20.55 -2.69
CA TYR A 78 10.79 21.31 -2.63
C TYR A 78 11.36 21.46 -4.04
N PRO A 79 12.05 22.56 -4.34
CA PRO A 79 12.70 22.73 -5.63
C PRO A 79 13.72 21.59 -5.83
N MET A 80 13.53 20.85 -6.93
CA MET A 80 14.50 19.86 -7.38
C MET A 80 15.70 20.64 -7.95
N GLY A 81 16.86 20.50 -7.31
CA GLY A 81 18.15 21.03 -7.75
C GLY A 81 19.13 19.90 -7.95
#